data_AF-K1RRD1-F1
#
_entry.id   AF-K1RRD1-F1
#
_cell.length_a   1.000
_cell.length_b   1.000
_cell.length_c   1.000
_cell.angle_alpha   90.00
_cell.angle_beta   90.00
_cell.angle_gamma   90.00
#
_symmetry.space_group_name_H-M   'P 1'
#
loop_
_entity.id
_entity.type
_entity.pdbx_description
1 polymer ?
#
loop_
_entity_poly.entity_id
_entity_poly.type
_entity_poly.pdbx_seq_one_letter_code
_entity_poly.pdbx_strand_id
1 'polypeptide(L)'
;MKTAEEVFTSGLVESDLKPVLGEYLQYNGKYYSLTGERIPYMRDKTLDDRFFILTLFGIGKELEKRTQPQKDTIYQVELPVGLPPKHYGALYEKFGQYFVRPGVQRFTFNKREYLVQITKAAVFPQDYAAAMTIYPQIAAYNRVVTVD
;
A
#
# COMPACT_ATOMS: atom_id res chain seq x y z
N MET A 1 7.81 -1.65 0.20
CA MET A 1 6.47 -1.89 0.78
C MET A 1 6.45 -3.26 1.43
N LYS A 2 5.74 -3.39 2.55
CA LYS A 2 5.53 -4.66 3.26
C LYS A 2 4.03 -4.86 3.40
N THR A 3 3.55 -6.04 3.05
CA THR A 3 2.20 -6.53 3.35
C THR A 3 2.35 -7.76 4.24
N ALA A 4 1.26 -8.50 4.49
CA ALA A 4 1.31 -9.64 5.39
C ALA A 4 2.10 -10.82 4.79
N GLU A 5 1.99 -11.06 3.49
CA GLU A 5 2.63 -12.19 2.79
C GLU A 5 3.77 -11.76 1.86
N GLU A 6 3.99 -10.45 1.66
CA GLU A 6 4.91 -9.96 0.63
C GLU A 6 5.77 -8.79 1.09
N VAL A 7 6.98 -8.74 0.55
CA VAL A 7 7.92 -7.63 0.72
C VAL A 7 8.53 -7.30 -0.63
N PHE A 8 8.39 -6.05 -1.05
CA PHE A 8 8.96 -5.57 -2.30
C PHE A 8 9.52 -4.16 -2.14
N THR A 9 10.44 -3.77 -3.01
CA THR A 9 10.99 -2.40 -2.98
C THR A 9 9.90 -1.39 -3.36
N SER A 10 9.84 -0.25 -2.66
CA SER A 10 8.95 0.87 -3.03
C SER A 10 9.52 1.64 -4.22
N GLY A 11 9.78 0.94 -5.33
CA GLY A 11 10.28 1.45 -6.59
C GLY A 11 9.25 1.22 -7.68
N LEU A 12 9.03 2.21 -8.54
CA LEU A 12 7.97 2.20 -9.51
C LEU A 12 8.40 2.93 -10.79
N VAL A 13 8.10 2.33 -11.94
CA VAL A 13 8.18 2.99 -13.25
C VAL A 13 6.82 2.96 -13.93
N GLU A 14 6.44 4.07 -14.56
CA GLU A 14 5.24 4.19 -15.40
C GLU A 14 5.63 4.08 -16.88
N SER A 15 4.76 3.46 -17.69
CA SER A 15 4.93 3.28 -19.12
C SER A 15 3.58 3.30 -19.84
N ASP A 16 3.55 3.82 -21.06
CA ASP A 16 2.41 3.67 -21.98
C ASP A 16 2.36 2.29 -22.63
N LEU A 17 3.50 1.60 -22.67
CA LEU A 17 3.64 0.28 -23.27
C LEU A 17 3.62 -0.80 -22.20
N LYS A 18 2.92 -1.89 -22.51
CA LYS A 18 2.89 -3.08 -21.67
C LYS A 18 4.31 -3.66 -21.51
N PRO A 19 4.77 -3.94 -20.28
CA PRO A 19 6.05 -4.58 -20.05
C PRO A 19 6.14 -5.96 -20.72
N VAL A 20 7.31 -6.27 -21.28
CA VAL A 20 7.58 -7.55 -21.96
C VAL A 20 7.82 -8.67 -20.94
N LEU A 21 8.46 -8.35 -19.81
CA LEU A 21 8.85 -9.29 -18.77
C LEU A 21 8.48 -8.75 -17.38
N GLY A 22 8.41 -9.67 -16.42
CA GLY A 22 8.16 -9.34 -15.03
C GLY A 22 6.70 -9.05 -14.71
N GLU A 23 6.47 -8.74 -13.44
CA GLU A 23 5.15 -8.37 -12.95
C GLU A 23 4.79 -6.95 -13.39
N TYR A 24 3.50 -6.74 -13.65
CA TYR A 24 3.00 -5.43 -14.02
C TYR A 24 1.60 -5.19 -13.48
N LEU A 25 1.28 -3.91 -13.36
CA LEU A 25 -0.04 -3.43 -13.04
C LEU A 25 -0.51 -2.47 -14.13
N GLN A 26 -1.76 -2.60 -14.58
CA GLN A 26 -2.41 -1.66 -15.48
C GLN A 26 -3.53 -0.95 -14.72
N TYR A 27 -3.50 0.37 -14.73
CA TYR A 27 -4.49 1.22 -14.06
C TYR A 27 -4.62 2.54 -14.81
N ASN A 28 -5.84 3.02 -15.02
CA ASN A 28 -6.15 4.26 -15.75
C ASN A 28 -5.43 4.40 -17.11
N GLY A 29 -5.32 3.29 -17.85
CA GLY A 29 -4.70 3.27 -19.18
C GLY A 29 -3.17 3.26 -19.21
N LYS A 30 -2.52 3.34 -18.04
CA LYS A 30 -1.06 3.26 -17.91
C LYS A 30 -0.63 1.88 -17.40
N TYR A 31 0.61 1.52 -17.69
CA TYR A 31 1.28 0.35 -17.16
C TYR A 31 2.34 0.75 -16.14
N TYR A 32 2.46 -0.08 -15.12
CA TYR A 32 3.39 0.12 -14.02
C TYR A 32 4.17 -1.15 -13.76
N SER A 33 5.45 -1.01 -13.40
CA SER A 33 6.31 -2.11 -12.98
C SER A 33 7.07 -1.73 -11.72
N LEU A 34 7.29 -2.73 -10.86
CA LEU A 34 8.13 -2.58 -9.68
C LEU A 34 9.60 -2.52 -10.10
N THR A 35 10.38 -1.66 -9.44
CA THR A 35 11.82 -1.52 -9.68
C THR A 35 12.60 -1.68 -8.37
N GLY A 36 13.90 -1.98 -8.50
CA GLY A 36 14.83 -2.01 -7.36
C GLY A 36 15.21 -0.62 -6.85
N GLU A 37 14.89 0.44 -7.59
CA GLU A 37 15.20 1.82 -7.22
C GLU A 37 14.06 2.42 -6.43
N ARG A 38 14.31 2.74 -5.15
CA ARG A 38 13.29 3.33 -4.28
C ARG A 38 12.88 4.71 -4.79
N ILE A 39 11.59 4.99 -4.72
CA ILE A 39 11.08 6.36 -4.88
C ILE A 39 11.81 7.26 -3.87
N PRO A 40 12.37 8.40 -4.32
CA PRO A 40 13.00 9.36 -3.43
C PRO A 40 12.10 9.78 -2.28
N TYR A 41 12.69 10.18 -1.17
CA TYR A 41 11.92 10.62 -0.01
C TYR A 41 10.95 11.75 -0.39
N MET A 42 9.68 11.55 -0.01
CA MET A 42 8.62 12.53 -0.12
C MET A 42 8.05 12.78 1.26
N ARG A 43 8.05 14.04 1.70
CA ARG A 43 7.42 14.43 2.96
C ARG A 43 5.93 14.11 2.95
N ASP A 44 5.26 14.55 1.89
CA ASP A 44 3.86 14.26 1.65
C ASP A 44 3.75 13.24 0.51
N LYS A 45 3.33 12.02 0.85
CA LYS A 45 3.20 10.89 -0.07
C LYS A 45 1.92 10.95 -0.91
N THR A 46 1.04 11.93 -0.63
CA THR A 46 -0.25 12.09 -1.30
C THR A 46 -0.18 13.02 -2.51
N LEU A 47 1.01 13.55 -2.83
CA LEU A 47 1.19 14.53 -3.91
C LEU A 47 0.98 13.93 -5.31
N ASP A 48 1.14 12.63 -5.45
CA ASP A 48 0.90 11.89 -6.69
C ASP A 48 0.45 10.47 -6.39
N ASP A 49 0.20 9.70 -7.45
CA ASP A 49 -0.43 8.38 -7.36
C ASP A 49 0.56 7.24 -7.11
N ARG A 50 1.88 7.48 -7.05
CA ARG A 50 2.86 6.38 -7.00
C ARG A 50 2.67 5.48 -5.79
N PHE A 51 2.36 6.04 -4.62
CA PHE A 51 2.08 5.23 -3.41
C PHE A 51 0.73 4.51 -3.47
N PHE A 52 -0.26 5.08 -4.15
CA PHE A 52 -1.52 4.41 -4.44
C PHE A 52 -1.32 3.23 -5.38
N ILE A 53 -0.56 3.40 -6.46
CA ILE A 53 -0.20 2.31 -7.39
C ILE A 53 0.57 1.20 -6.66
N LEU A 54 1.56 1.54 -5.83
CA LEU A 54 2.26 0.56 -4.99
C LEU A 54 1.31 -0.19 -4.05
N THR A 55 0.27 0.48 -3.56
CA THR A 55 -0.78 -0.16 -2.74
C THR A 55 -1.60 -1.14 -3.56
N LEU A 56 -1.97 -0.81 -4.81
CA LEU A 56 -2.65 -1.75 -5.70
C LEU A 56 -1.79 -2.98 -6.03
N PHE A 57 -0.47 -2.81 -6.20
CA PHE A 57 0.46 -3.95 -6.29
C PHE A 57 0.40 -4.84 -5.05
N GLY A 58 0.44 -4.25 -3.86
CA GLY A 58 0.32 -4.99 -2.60
C GLY A 58 -1.01 -5.76 -2.52
N ILE A 59 -2.13 -5.12 -2.84
CA ILE A 59 -3.45 -5.75 -2.84
C ILE A 59 -3.51 -6.89 -3.86
N GLY A 60 -3.05 -6.67 -5.10
CA GLY A 60 -3.02 -7.69 -6.15
C GLY A 60 -2.22 -8.92 -5.74
N LYS A 61 -1.03 -8.73 -5.16
CA LYS A 61 -0.20 -9.83 -4.66
C LYS A 61 -0.84 -10.61 -3.51
N GLU A 62 -1.47 -9.92 -2.55
CA GLU A 62 -2.17 -10.58 -1.44
C GLU A 62 -3.39 -11.38 -1.93
N LEU A 63 -4.16 -10.83 -2.87
CA LEU A 63 -5.31 -11.50 -3.46
C LEU A 63 -4.90 -12.76 -4.24
N GLU A 64 -3.81 -12.72 -5.00
CA GLU A 64 -3.27 -13.90 -5.70
C GLU A 64 -2.86 -15.03 -4.76
N LYS A 65 -2.36 -14.71 -3.57
CA LYS A 65 -1.96 -15.72 -2.56
C LYS A 65 -3.14 -16.28 -1.79
N ARG A 66 -4.10 -15.44 -1.42
CA ARG A 66 -5.17 -15.79 -0.46
C ARG A 66 -6.42 -16.35 -1.12
N THR A 67 -6.62 -16.03 -2.40
CA THR A 67 -7.89 -16.32 -3.07
C THR A 67 -7.65 -16.84 -4.47
N GLN A 68 -8.60 -17.64 -4.95
CA GLN A 68 -8.74 -17.84 -6.39
C GLN A 68 -9.59 -16.68 -6.91
N PRO A 69 -9.03 -15.75 -7.72
CA PRO A 69 -9.76 -14.57 -8.15
C PRO A 69 -11.01 -14.99 -8.92
N GLN A 70 -12.17 -14.50 -8.48
CA GLN A 70 -13.43 -14.75 -9.16
C GLN A 70 -13.76 -13.55 -10.05
N LYS A 71 -14.25 -13.84 -11.25
CA LYS A 71 -14.66 -12.81 -12.19
C LYS A 71 -15.79 -11.97 -11.57
N ASP A 72 -15.75 -10.66 -11.82
CA ASP A 72 -16.77 -9.69 -11.40
C ASP A 72 -16.99 -9.56 -9.87
N THR A 73 -16.10 -10.13 -9.06
CA THR A 73 -16.13 -9.99 -7.60
C THR A 73 -15.51 -8.67 -7.15
N ILE A 74 -16.24 -7.90 -6.34
CA ILE A 74 -15.73 -6.67 -5.72
C ILE A 74 -15.13 -7.01 -4.36
N TYR A 75 -13.82 -6.88 -4.24
CA TYR A 75 -13.09 -7.09 -2.99
C TYR A 75 -13.14 -5.82 -2.15
N GLN A 76 -13.75 -5.92 -0.97
CA GLN A 76 -13.73 -4.86 0.02
C GLN A 76 -12.42 -4.94 0.81
N VAL A 77 -11.66 -3.84 0.84
CA VAL A 77 -10.33 -3.80 1.44
C VAL A 77 -10.26 -2.70 2.50
N GLU A 78 -9.82 -3.07 3.70
CA GLU A 78 -9.42 -2.12 4.73
C GLU A 78 -7.90 -2.09 4.84
N LEU A 79 -7.34 -0.88 4.87
CA LEU A 79 -5.90 -0.67 4.84
C LEU A 79 -5.38 -0.13 6.18
N PRO A 80 -4.65 -0.93 6.98
CA PRO A 80 -3.77 -0.38 7.99
C PRO A 80 -2.50 0.15 7.31
N VAL A 81 -2.29 1.46 7.35
CA VAL A 81 -1.13 2.11 6.70
C VAL A 81 -0.26 2.85 7.72
N GLY A 82 1.04 2.90 7.45
CA GLY A 82 2.03 3.55 8.32
C GLY A 82 2.51 4.89 7.77
N LEU A 83 2.57 5.92 8.62
CA LEU A 83 3.18 7.21 8.31
C LEU A 83 4.33 7.54 9.29
N PRO A 84 5.47 8.09 8.83
CA PRO A 84 6.57 8.44 9.71
C PRO A 84 6.10 9.33 10.87
N PRO A 85 6.47 9.05 12.14
CA PRO A 85 5.99 9.80 13.30
C PRO A 85 6.17 11.32 13.18
N LYS A 86 7.28 11.77 12.58
CA LYS A 86 7.59 13.18 12.33
C LYS A 86 6.50 13.93 11.55
N HIS A 87 5.75 13.25 10.70
CA HIS A 87 4.70 13.86 9.86
C HIS A 87 3.29 13.40 10.23
N TYR A 88 3.16 12.46 11.17
CA TYR A 88 1.89 11.85 11.54
C TYR A 88 0.83 12.90 11.89
N GLY A 89 1.10 13.77 12.86
CA GLY A 89 0.12 14.76 13.33
C GLY A 89 -0.38 15.73 12.27
N ALA A 90 0.41 16.02 11.23
CA ALA A 90 0.04 16.97 10.19
C ALA A 90 -0.58 16.32 8.94
N LEU A 91 -0.32 15.03 8.69
CA LEU A 91 -0.66 14.38 7.41
C LEU A 91 -1.56 13.15 7.55
N TYR A 92 -1.88 12.69 8.76
CA TYR A 92 -2.63 11.43 8.94
C TYR A 92 -4.00 11.44 8.24
N GLU A 93 -4.79 12.50 8.38
CA GLU A 93 -6.12 12.59 7.73
C GLU A 93 -6.00 12.57 6.22
N LYS A 94 -5.11 13.43 5.69
CA LYS A 94 -4.86 13.53 4.25
C LYS A 94 -4.38 12.20 3.68
N PHE A 95 -3.50 11.50 4.39
CA PHE A 95 -2.97 10.20 3.97
C PHE A 95 -4.02 9.10 4.00
N GLY A 96 -4.92 9.09 5.00
CA GLY A 96 -6.05 8.16 5.03
C GLY A 96 -7.02 8.41 3.88
N GLN A 97 -7.41 9.66 3.65
CA GLN A 97 -8.30 10.06 2.57
C GLN A 97 -7.73 9.75 1.18
N TYR A 98 -6.41 9.87 1.00
CA TYR A 98 -5.72 9.57 -0.25
C TYR A 98 -5.96 8.14 -0.78
N PHE A 99 -6.10 7.16 0.12
CA PHE A 99 -6.35 5.76 -0.29
C PHE A 99 -7.83 5.45 -0.48
N VAL A 100 -8.72 6.12 0.24
CA VAL A 100 -10.17 5.90 0.14
C VAL A 100 -10.73 6.72 -1.03
N ARG A 101 -10.56 6.19 -2.25
CA ARG A 101 -11.06 6.82 -3.47
C ARG A 101 -12.54 6.50 -3.69
N PRO A 102 -13.31 7.40 -4.31
CA PRO A 102 -14.69 7.12 -4.68
C PRO A 102 -14.80 5.93 -5.63
N GLY A 103 -15.75 5.04 -5.35
CA GLY A 103 -16.10 3.92 -6.22
C GLY A 103 -15.10 2.78 -6.25
N VAL A 104 -15.41 1.81 -7.11
CA VAL A 104 -14.59 0.60 -7.31
C VAL A 104 -13.39 0.93 -8.17
N GLN A 105 -12.22 0.58 -7.67
CA GLN A 105 -10.94 0.68 -8.36
C GLN A 105 -10.74 -0.58 -9.20
N ARG A 106 -10.80 -0.43 -10.52
CA ARG A 106 -10.53 -1.49 -11.49
C ARG A 106 -9.07 -1.42 -11.93
N PHE A 107 -8.34 -2.50 -11.76
CA PHE A 107 -6.96 -2.61 -12.25
C PHE A 107 -6.67 -4.04 -12.72
N THR A 108 -5.66 -4.18 -13.57
CA THR A 108 -5.14 -5.50 -13.98
C THR A 108 -3.79 -5.71 -13.34
N PHE A 109 -3.60 -6.81 -12.61
CA PHE A 109 -2.29 -7.25 -12.12
C PHE A 109 -1.96 -8.59 -12.77
N ASN A 110 -0.78 -8.71 -13.39
CA ASN A 110 -0.33 -9.94 -14.04
C ASN A 110 -1.35 -10.61 -14.99
N LYS A 111 -2.00 -9.80 -15.84
CA LYS A 111 -3.07 -10.20 -16.80
C LYS A 111 -4.42 -10.56 -16.15
N ARG A 112 -4.56 -10.49 -14.83
CA ARG A 112 -5.82 -10.73 -14.12
C ARG A 112 -6.43 -9.41 -13.68
N GLU A 113 -7.71 -9.24 -13.97
CA GLU A 113 -8.45 -8.05 -13.54
C GLU A 113 -8.94 -8.21 -12.10
N TYR A 114 -8.88 -7.12 -11.35
CA TYR A 114 -9.36 -7.01 -9.98
C TYR A 114 -10.27 -5.78 -9.84
N LEU A 115 -11.36 -5.95 -9.09
CA LEU A 115 -12.28 -4.90 -8.68
C LEU A 115 -12.14 -4.73 -7.18
N VAL A 116 -11.57 -3.61 -6.74
CA VAL A 116 -11.29 -3.37 -5.33
C VAL A 116 -11.97 -2.10 -4.87
N GLN A 117 -12.65 -2.15 -3.74
CA GLN A 117 -13.14 -0.97 -3.05
C GLN A 117 -12.39 -0.85 -1.72
N ILE A 118 -11.56 0.19 -1.60
CA ILE A 118 -10.91 0.52 -0.34
C ILE A 118 -11.93 1.25 0.51
N THR A 119 -12.50 0.58 1.50
CA THR A 119 -13.57 1.13 2.35
C THR A 119 -13.03 2.00 3.47
N LYS A 120 -11.81 1.71 3.91
CA LYS A 120 -11.18 2.38 5.04
C LYS A 120 -9.65 2.33 4.92
N ALA A 121 -9.00 3.42 5.31
CA ALA A 121 -7.57 3.45 5.55
C ALA A 121 -7.29 3.99 6.96
N ALA A 122 -6.88 3.11 7.87
CA ALA A 122 -6.49 3.46 9.23
C ALA A 122 -5.00 3.80 9.26
N VAL A 123 -4.65 5.02 9.64
CA VAL A 123 -3.28 5.52 9.63
C VAL A 123 -2.66 5.40 11.02
N PHE A 124 -1.54 4.70 11.10
CA PHE A 124 -0.76 4.51 12.33
C PHE A 124 0.63 5.15 12.20
N PRO A 125 1.26 5.56 13.31
CA PRO A 125 2.68 5.88 13.30
C PRO A 125 3.49 4.66 12.80
N GLN A 126 4.50 4.88 11.97
CA GLN A 126 5.44 3.82 11.63
C GLN A 126 6.08 3.24 12.90
N ASP A 127 6.42 1.95 12.85
CA ASP A 127 6.91 1.12 13.96
C ASP A 127 5.94 0.85 15.10
N TYR A 128 4.73 1.43 15.07
CA TYR A 128 3.69 1.13 16.04
C TYR A 128 3.37 -0.38 16.08
N ALA A 129 3.23 -1.01 14.91
CA ALA A 129 2.97 -2.45 14.82
C ALA A 129 4.09 -3.29 15.45
N ALA A 130 5.35 -2.87 15.30
CA ALA A 130 6.49 -3.56 15.92
C ALA A 130 6.42 -3.46 17.45
N ALA A 131 6.13 -2.26 17.98
CA ALA A 131 5.95 -2.06 19.43
C ALA A 131 4.81 -2.91 20.00
N MET A 132 3.72 -3.08 19.25
CA MET A 132 2.56 -3.85 19.70
C MET A 132 2.87 -5.34 19.89
N THR A 133 3.87 -5.90 19.20
CA THR A 133 4.25 -7.32 19.39
C THR A 133 4.82 -7.62 20.77
N ILE A 134 5.38 -6.61 21.44
CA ILE A 134 5.95 -6.70 22.79
C ILE A 134 5.15 -5.89 23.81
N TYR A 135 3.94 -5.44 23.47
CA TYR A 135 3.13 -4.53 24.29
C TYR A 135 3.03 -4.95 25.77
N PRO A 136 2.74 -6.23 26.12
CA PRO A 136 2.65 -6.64 27.52
C PRO A 136 3.94 -6.39 28.32
N GLN A 137 5.10 -6.45 27.66
CA GLN A 137 6.41 -6.23 28.29
C GLN A 137 6.70 -4.75 28.46
N ILE A 138 6.19 -3.91 27.55
CA ILE A 138 6.48 -2.47 27.55
C ILE A 138 5.40 -1.62 28.23
N ALA A 139 4.20 -2.18 28.49
CA ALA A 139 3.05 -1.47 29.05
C ALA A 139 3.28 -0.91 30.46
N ALA A 140 4.23 -1.49 31.21
CA ALA A 140 4.58 -1.02 32.55
C ALA A 140 5.49 0.22 32.55
N TYR A 141 6.09 0.58 31.42
CA TYR A 141 7.01 1.72 31.34
C TYR A 141 6.26 3.01 30.97
N ASN A 142 6.53 4.09 31.71
CA ASN A 142 5.92 5.41 31.46
C ASN A 142 6.35 6.04 30.13
N ARG A 143 7.46 5.57 29.53
CA ARG A 143 7.97 6.03 28.23
C ARG A 143 8.71 4.89 27.54
N VAL A 144 8.41 4.70 26.27
CA VAL A 144 9.07 3.73 25.38
C VAL A 144 9.46 4.47 24.11
N VAL A 145 10.66 4.20 23.59
CA VAL A 145 11.16 4.77 22.33
C VAL A 145 11.48 3.61 21.39
N THR A 146 10.86 3.61 20.20
CA THR A 146 11.17 2.69 19.12
C THR A 146 12.23 3.29 18.20
N VAL A 147 13.14 2.47 17.71
CA VAL A 147 14.18 2.83 16.73
C VAL A 147 14.09 1.82 15.59
N ASP A 148 13.87 2.30 14.37
CA ASP A 148 13.93 1.55 13.10
C ASP A 148 15.30 1.71 12.44
#